data_AF-A0A820DNX6-F1
#
_entry.id   AF-A0A820DNX6-F1
#
_cell.length_a   1.000
_cell.length_b   1.000
_cell.length_c   1.000
_cell.angle_alpha   90.00
_cell.angle_beta   90.00
_cell.angle_gamma   90.00
#
_symmetry.space_group_name_H-M   'P 1'
#
loop_
_entity.id
_entity.type
_entity.pdbx_description
1 polymer ?
#
loop_
_entity_poly.entity_id
_entity_poly.type
_entity_poly.pdbx_seq_one_letter_code
_entity_poly.pdbx_strand_id
1 'polypeptide(L)'
;MTNASLTNDNIILDSIGIAVCVLTICKTFLFIFMILIRHQMKKSNERILFILSFNMYMSICIFTLFVLDMFISMLKGHIYSNLFQLYNDTQWCRIKAYLTNVAMLYTLYSNTFHALHRFFRIIYYTNRFLHQNVYLYIIGICIQLVLSLLQPLPLLLAHIYQYEDYHCQIPLTQWFAVII
;
A
#
# COMPACT_ATOMS: atom_id res chain seq x y z
N MET A 1 35.61 7.32 12.50
CA MET A 1 35.00 6.20 13.27
C MET A 1 33.47 6.25 13.31
N THR A 2 32.81 7.18 12.62
CA THR A 2 31.34 7.39 12.66
C THR A 2 30.55 6.69 11.55
N ASN A 3 31.18 6.32 10.43
CA ASN A 3 30.44 5.74 9.29
C ASN A 3 30.07 4.27 9.51
N ALA A 4 30.93 3.48 10.16
CA ALA A 4 30.67 2.05 10.36
C ALA A 4 29.55 1.76 11.37
N SER A 5 29.40 2.61 12.40
CA SER A 5 28.29 2.50 13.35
C SER A 5 26.95 2.85 12.69
N LEU A 6 26.92 3.90 11.86
CA LEU A 6 25.71 4.31 11.14
C LEU A 6 25.22 3.23 10.15
N THR A 7 26.16 2.57 9.45
CA THR A 7 25.80 1.48 8.53
C THR A 7 25.21 0.28 9.26
N ASN A 8 25.75 -0.07 10.44
CA ASN A 8 25.22 -1.16 11.25
C ASN A 8 23.81 -0.87 11.78
N ASP A 9 23.54 0.35 12.22
CA ASP A 9 22.23 0.77 12.72
C ASP A 9 21.16 0.71 11.60
N ASN A 10 21.50 1.17 10.40
CA ASN A 10 20.61 1.12 9.24
C ASN A 10 20.28 -0.33 8.81
N ILE A 11 21.28 -1.23 8.80
CA ILE A 11 21.07 -2.65 8.48
C ILE A 11 20.10 -3.31 9.47
N ILE A 12 20.23 -3.00 10.76
CA ILE A 12 19.33 -3.51 11.81
C ILE A 12 17.90 -2.99 11.56
N LEU A 13 17.74 -1.69 11.29
CA LEU A 13 16.44 -1.08 11.04
C LEU A 13 15.75 -1.68 9.80
N ASP A 14 16.48 -1.84 8.70
CA ASP A 14 15.97 -2.47 7.47
C ASP A 14 15.53 -3.92 7.73
N SER A 15 16.34 -4.68 8.48
CA SER A 15 16.04 -6.07 8.84
C SER A 15 14.76 -6.18 9.68
N ILE A 16 14.56 -5.25 10.62
CA ILE A 16 13.32 -5.14 11.40
C ILE A 16 12.14 -4.81 10.48
N GLY A 17 12.31 -3.86 9.55
CA GLY A 17 11.30 -3.49 8.55
C GLY A 17 10.87 -4.67 7.69
N ILE A 18 11.82 -5.46 7.19
CA ILE A 18 11.56 -6.70 6.43
C ILE A 18 10.77 -7.70 7.27
N ALA A 19 11.19 -7.97 8.51
CA ALA A 19 10.51 -8.91 9.40
C ALA A 19 9.05 -8.49 9.64
N VAL A 20 8.80 -7.20 9.89
CA VAL A 20 7.45 -6.63 10.06
C VAL A 20 6.61 -6.80 8.79
N CYS A 21 7.19 -6.55 7.61
CA CYS A 21 6.50 -6.71 6.34
C CYS A 21 6.11 -8.18 6.09
N VAL A 22 7.03 -9.12 6.33
CA VAL A 22 6.77 -10.56 6.17
C VAL A 22 5.67 -11.02 7.12
N LEU A 23 5.72 -10.62 8.40
CA LEU A 23 4.67 -10.94 9.37
C LEU A 23 3.31 -10.37 8.95
N THR A 24 3.30 -9.14 8.42
CA THR A 24 2.09 -8.49 7.93
C THR A 24 1.51 -9.23 6.72
N ILE A 25 2.35 -9.62 5.76
CA ILE A 25 1.94 -10.42 4.59
C ILE A 25 1.33 -11.76 5.05
N CYS A 26 2.03 -12.52 5.90
CA CYS A 26 1.52 -13.78 6.44
C CYS A 26 0.16 -13.60 7.14
N LYS A 27 0.03 -12.57 7.99
CA LYS A 27 -1.22 -12.23 8.66
C LYS A 27 -2.34 -11.90 7.66
N THR A 28 -2.06 -11.11 6.63
CA THR A 28 -3.06 -10.76 5.61
C THR A 28 -3.52 -11.97 4.80
N PHE A 29 -2.61 -12.88 4.41
CA PHE A 29 -2.97 -14.11 3.72
C PHE A 29 -3.86 -15.01 4.59
N LEU A 30 -3.56 -15.15 5.88
CA LEU A 30 -4.43 -15.87 6.81
C LEU A 30 -5.84 -15.26 6.86
N PHE A 31 -5.95 -13.93 6.93
CA PHE A 31 -7.27 -13.27 6.91
C PHE A 31 -8.01 -13.45 5.59
N ILE A 32 -7.33 -13.33 4.45
CA ILE A 32 -7.93 -13.58 3.13
C ILE A 32 -8.45 -15.02 3.06
N PHE A 33 -7.65 -15.99 3.50
CA PHE A 33 -8.04 -17.39 3.52
C PHE A 33 -9.25 -17.64 4.43
N MET A 34 -9.27 -17.06 5.64
CA MET A 34 -10.42 -17.14 6.54
C MET A 34 -11.69 -16.53 5.93
N ILE A 35 -11.56 -15.40 5.22
CA ILE A 35 -12.67 -14.73 4.53
C ILE A 35 -13.22 -15.63 3.41
N LEU A 36 -12.34 -16.25 2.62
CA LEU A 36 -12.73 -17.18 1.56
C LEU A 36 -13.42 -18.42 2.11
N ILE A 37 -12.89 -19.05 3.17
CA ILE A 37 -13.55 -20.19 3.84
C ILE A 37 -14.93 -19.76 4.34
N ARG A 38 -15.03 -18.64 5.06
CA ARG A 38 -16.32 -18.16 5.59
C ARG A 38 -17.34 -17.91 4.48
N HIS A 39 -16.90 -17.42 3.33
CA HIS A 39 -17.76 -17.22 2.17
C HIS A 39 -18.30 -18.53 1.61
N GLN A 40 -17.45 -19.56 1.47
CA GLN A 40 -17.86 -20.89 1.01
C GLN A 40 -18.84 -21.56 1.99
N MET A 41 -18.61 -21.41 3.30
CA MET A 41 -19.40 -22.07 4.35
C MET A 41 -20.75 -21.41 4.60
N LYS A 42 -20.95 -20.14 4.20
CA LYS A 42 -22.19 -19.39 4.46
C LYS A 42 -22.91 -19.03 3.16
N LYS A 43 -24.17 -19.46 3.01
CA LYS A 43 -25.15 -18.91 2.05
C LYS A 43 -25.59 -17.47 2.40
N SER A 44 -24.73 -16.64 3.01
CA SER A 44 -25.19 -15.41 3.68
C SER A 44 -25.41 -14.21 2.76
N ASN A 45 -26.33 -13.35 3.19
CA ASN A 45 -26.59 -12.01 2.68
C ASN A 45 -25.43 -11.01 2.93
N GLU A 46 -24.29 -11.45 3.48
CA GLU A 46 -23.14 -10.57 3.81
C GLU A 46 -22.19 -10.36 2.62
N ARG A 47 -22.69 -10.41 1.38
CA ARG A 47 -21.88 -10.28 0.15
C ARG A 47 -21.08 -8.98 0.10
N ILE A 48 -21.65 -7.88 0.57
CA ILE A 48 -20.97 -6.57 0.62
C ILE A 48 -19.81 -6.59 1.60
N LEU A 49 -20.03 -7.12 2.80
CA LEU A 49 -18.98 -7.21 3.81
C LEU A 49 -17.82 -8.08 3.32
N PHE A 50 -18.12 -9.15 2.60
CA PHE A 50 -17.12 -9.99 1.95
C PHE A 50 -16.30 -9.19 0.93
N ILE A 51 -16.96 -8.50 -0.01
CA ILE A 51 -16.28 -7.71 -1.06
C ILE A 51 -15.40 -6.62 -0.44
N LEU A 52 -15.92 -5.87 0.53
CA LEU A 52 -15.18 -4.79 1.18
C LEU A 52 -13.99 -5.31 2.00
N SER A 53 -14.19 -6.40 2.76
CA SER A 53 -13.09 -7.00 3.54
C SER A 53 -12.02 -7.55 2.62
N PHE A 54 -12.42 -8.25 1.55
CA PHE A 54 -11.48 -8.78 0.56
C PHE A 54 -10.69 -7.66 -0.10
N ASN A 55 -11.35 -6.58 -0.54
CA ASN A 55 -10.69 -5.42 -1.11
C ASN A 55 -9.67 -4.78 -0.15
N MET A 56 -10.03 -4.66 1.13
CA MET A 56 -9.15 -4.13 2.19
C MET A 56 -7.92 -5.00 2.38
N TYR A 57 -8.07 -6.31 2.59
CA TYR A 57 -6.91 -7.18 2.82
C TYR A 57 -6.03 -7.35 1.57
N MET A 58 -6.62 -7.38 0.37
CA MET A 58 -5.85 -7.36 -0.88
C MET A 58 -5.05 -6.07 -1.03
N SER A 59 -5.65 -4.92 -0.70
CA SER A 59 -4.93 -3.63 -0.74
C SER A 59 -3.73 -3.59 0.20
N ILE A 60 -3.90 -4.06 1.44
CA ILE A 60 -2.83 -4.14 2.43
C ILE A 60 -1.73 -5.08 1.95
N CYS A 61 -2.09 -6.24 1.39
CA CYS A 61 -1.12 -7.20 0.86
C CYS A 61 -0.27 -6.57 -0.26
N ILE A 62 -0.91 -5.94 -1.25
CA ILE A 62 -0.22 -5.27 -2.36
C ILE A 62 0.70 -4.16 -1.85
N PHE A 63 0.20 -3.29 -0.96
CA PHE A 63 1.01 -2.23 -0.38
C PHE A 63 2.23 -2.79 0.37
N THR A 64 2.03 -3.84 1.17
CA THR A 64 3.13 -4.45 1.95
C THR A 64 4.17 -5.10 1.04
N LEU A 65 3.77 -5.65 -0.12
CA LEU A 65 4.72 -6.18 -1.11
C LEU A 65 5.62 -5.09 -1.70
N PHE A 66 5.07 -3.91 -2.02
CA PHE A 66 5.88 -2.78 -2.49
C PHE A 66 6.83 -2.26 -1.41
N VAL A 67 6.36 -2.15 -0.17
CA VAL A 67 7.19 -1.73 0.96
C VAL A 67 8.30 -2.76 1.24
N LEU A 68 8.00 -4.06 1.14
CA LEU A 68 8.99 -5.12 1.29
C LEU A 68 10.08 -5.04 0.21
N ASP A 69 9.72 -4.81 -1.06
CA ASP A 69 10.67 -4.63 -2.15
C ASP A 69 11.60 -3.42 -1.91
N MET A 70 11.06 -2.33 -1.35
CA MET A 70 11.86 -1.16 -0.94
C MET A 70 12.85 -1.51 0.17
N PHE A 71 12.42 -2.17 1.25
CA PHE A 71 13.32 -2.57 2.33
C PHE A 71 14.39 -3.58 1.90
N ILE A 72 14.06 -4.52 1.01
CA ILE A 72 15.04 -5.44 0.43
C ILE A 72 16.09 -4.67 -0.36
N SER A 73 15.67 -3.67 -1.14
CA SER A 73 16.58 -2.82 -1.92
C SER A 73 17.50 -2.00 -1.02
N MET A 74 16.96 -1.41 0.06
CA MET A 74 17.74 -0.66 1.06
C MET A 74 18.77 -1.56 1.77
N LEU A 75 18.34 -2.72 2.28
CA LEU A 75 19.23 -3.66 2.96
C LEU A 75 20.36 -4.12 2.03
N LYS A 76 20.03 -4.46 0.78
CA LYS A 76 21.03 -4.85 -0.23
C LYS A 76 22.03 -3.72 -0.49
N GLY A 77 21.56 -2.48 -0.55
CA GLY A 77 22.38 -1.28 -0.71
C GLY A 77 23.34 -1.06 0.44
N HIS A 78 22.86 -1.17 1.68
CA HIS A 78 23.67 -1.04 2.89
C HIS A 78 24.71 -2.17 3.06
N ILE A 79 24.38 -3.42 2.67
CA ILE A 79 25.31 -4.56 2.73
C ILE A 79 26.34 -4.50 1.60
N TYR A 80 25.92 -4.15 0.38
CA TYR A 80 26.75 -4.19 -0.83
C TYR A 80 26.86 -2.82 -1.49
N SER A 81 27.51 -1.87 -0.81
CA SER A 81 27.69 -0.49 -1.28
C SER A 81 28.37 -0.39 -2.66
N ASN A 82 29.14 -1.40 -3.08
CA ASN A 82 29.87 -1.41 -4.34
C ASN A 82 29.02 -1.80 -5.56
N LEU A 83 27.81 -2.36 -5.35
CA LEU A 83 26.86 -2.72 -6.42
C LEU A 83 26.01 -1.52 -6.91
N PHE A 84 26.27 -0.33 -6.37
CA PHE A 84 25.49 0.90 -6.52
C PHE A 84 25.27 1.34 -7.97
N GLN A 85 26.22 1.07 -8.87
CA GLN A 85 26.12 1.49 -10.26
C GLN A 85 25.06 0.72 -11.08
N LEU A 86 24.62 -0.46 -10.63
CA LEU A 86 23.70 -1.30 -11.43
C LEU A 86 22.21 -0.94 -11.26
N TYR A 87 21.84 -0.22 -10.19
CA TYR A 87 20.44 0.08 -9.85
C TYR A 87 20.00 1.51 -10.20
N ASN A 88 20.85 2.28 -10.89
CA ASN A 88 20.65 3.70 -11.19
C ASN A 88 19.59 3.98 -12.28
N ASP A 89 18.61 3.08 -12.46
CA ASP A 89 17.50 3.34 -13.36
C ASP A 89 16.47 4.25 -12.68
N THR A 90 16.67 5.55 -12.90
CA THR A 90 15.79 6.62 -12.42
C THR A 90 14.33 6.45 -12.87
N GLN A 91 14.06 5.78 -14.00
CA GLN A 91 12.70 5.54 -14.46
C GLN A 91 12.03 4.42 -13.67
N TRP A 92 12.72 3.29 -13.49
CA TRP A 92 12.22 2.18 -12.68
C TRP A 92 11.98 2.60 -11.24
N CYS A 93 12.87 3.42 -10.70
CA CYS A 93 12.75 4.06 -9.40
C CYS A 93 11.45 4.87 -9.25
N ARG A 94 11.17 5.75 -10.22
CA ARG A 94 9.95 6.57 -10.27
C ARG A 94 8.69 5.73 -10.34
N ILE A 95 8.68 4.68 -11.17
CA ILE A 95 7.53 3.79 -11.31
C ILE A 95 7.26 3.06 -9.99
N LYS A 96 8.29 2.55 -9.32
CA LYS A 96 8.14 1.89 -8.02
C LYS A 96 7.55 2.84 -6.97
N ALA A 97 8.11 4.05 -6.82
CA ALA A 97 7.62 5.02 -5.85
C ALA A 97 6.17 5.44 -6.14
N TYR A 98 5.81 5.63 -7.41
CA TYR A 98 4.44 5.87 -7.84
C TYR A 98 3.51 4.72 -7.43
N LEU A 99 3.85 3.47 -7.75
CA LEU A 99 3.04 2.30 -7.42
C LEU A 99 2.86 2.11 -5.90
N THR A 100 3.89 2.38 -5.11
CA THR A 100 3.80 2.38 -3.64
C THR A 100 2.78 3.41 -3.15
N ASN A 101 2.81 4.64 -3.69
CA ASN A 101 1.84 5.69 -3.36
C ASN A 101 0.41 5.32 -3.79
N VAL A 102 0.24 4.75 -4.99
CA VAL A 102 -1.05 4.22 -5.46
C VAL A 102 -1.58 3.17 -4.47
N ALA A 103 -0.75 2.20 -4.07
CA ALA A 103 -1.15 1.14 -3.15
C ALA A 103 -1.48 1.67 -1.74
N MET A 104 -0.75 2.68 -1.26
CA MET A 104 -1.02 3.38 0.00
C MET A 104 -2.38 4.07 -0.03
N LEU A 105 -2.63 4.91 -1.05
CA LEU A 105 -3.91 5.61 -1.22
C LEU A 105 -5.06 4.63 -1.39
N TYR A 106 -4.87 3.56 -2.17
CA TYR A 106 -5.87 2.52 -2.34
C TYR A 106 -6.21 1.84 -1.00
N THR A 107 -5.21 1.57 -0.16
CA THR A 107 -5.45 1.02 1.19
C THR A 107 -6.23 1.97 2.08
N LEU A 108 -5.87 3.26 2.09
CA LEU A 108 -6.57 4.30 2.86
C LEU A 108 -8.04 4.46 2.44
N TYR A 109 -8.29 4.50 1.13
CA TYR A 109 -9.65 4.54 0.61
C TYR A 109 -10.43 3.28 0.94
N SER A 110 -9.83 2.09 0.85
CA SER A 110 -10.49 0.83 1.22
C SER A 110 -10.98 0.83 2.68
N ASN A 111 -10.13 1.29 3.60
CA ASN A 111 -10.48 1.45 5.01
C ASN A 111 -11.61 2.46 5.22
N THR A 112 -11.58 3.57 4.48
CA THR A 112 -12.60 4.62 4.53
C THR A 112 -13.95 4.10 4.01
N PHE A 113 -13.97 3.38 2.88
CA PHE A 113 -15.17 2.75 2.35
C PHE A 113 -15.75 1.72 3.33
N HIS A 114 -14.90 0.95 4.00
CA HIS A 114 -15.34 0.01 5.02
C HIS A 114 -15.99 0.71 6.22
N ALA A 115 -15.44 1.85 6.65
CA ALA A 115 -16.02 2.69 7.70
C ALA A 115 -17.36 3.31 7.26
N LEU A 116 -17.43 3.84 6.04
CA LEU A 116 -18.65 4.41 5.46
C LEU A 116 -19.78 3.38 5.34
N HIS A 117 -19.49 2.15 4.89
CA HIS A 117 -20.48 1.07 4.87
C HIS A 117 -21.05 0.80 6.28
N ARG A 118 -20.19 0.73 7.30
CA ARG A 118 -20.64 0.55 8.69
C ARG A 118 -21.50 1.71 9.16
N PHE A 119 -21.10 2.95 8.84
CA PHE A 119 -21.86 4.15 9.15
C PHE A 119 -23.26 4.12 8.50
N PHE A 120 -23.34 3.83 7.19
CA PHE A 120 -24.62 3.75 6.49
C PHE A 120 -25.52 2.65 7.03
N ARG A 121 -24.95 1.49 7.38
CA ARG A 121 -25.70 0.40 8.00
C ARG A 121 -26.31 0.77 9.36
N ILE A 122 -25.61 1.56 10.17
CA ILE A 122 -26.06 1.95 11.51
C ILE A 122 -27.06 3.10 11.44
N ILE A 123 -26.72 4.18 10.74
CA ILE A 123 -27.53 5.41 10.70
C ILE A 123 -28.73 5.25 9.76
N TYR A 124 -28.53 4.65 8.58
CA TYR A 124 -29.57 4.48 7.56
C TYR A 124 -30.03 3.02 7.47
N TYR A 125 -30.32 2.42 8.62
CA TYR A 125 -30.73 1.01 8.71
C TYR A 125 -32.03 0.69 7.95
N THR A 126 -32.92 1.67 7.78
CA THR A 126 -34.16 1.53 7.00
C THR A 126 -33.91 1.59 5.49
N ASN A 127 -32.91 2.35 5.05
CA ASN A 127 -32.62 2.53 3.63
C ASN A 127 -31.70 1.42 3.12
N ARG A 128 -32.32 0.27 2.78
CA ARG A 128 -31.62 -0.93 2.27
C ARG A 128 -30.76 -0.67 1.04
N PHE A 129 -31.12 0.32 0.20
CA PHE A 129 -30.33 0.64 -0.98
C PHE A 129 -28.88 1.01 -0.64
N LEU A 130 -28.65 1.78 0.44
CA LEU A 130 -27.31 2.26 0.80
C LEU A 130 -26.38 1.16 1.33
N HIS A 131 -26.91 0.14 1.98
CA HIS A 131 -26.09 -0.87 2.68
C HIS A 131 -26.30 -2.30 2.18
N GLN A 132 -27.23 -2.56 1.26
CA GLN A 132 -27.48 -3.88 0.65
C GLN A 132 -27.25 -3.92 -0.86
N ASN A 133 -27.06 -2.77 -1.52
CA ASN A 133 -26.78 -2.73 -2.95
C ASN A 133 -25.31 -3.05 -3.25
N VAL A 134 -25.03 -4.28 -3.70
CA VAL A 134 -23.68 -4.74 -4.06
C VAL A 134 -23.04 -3.89 -5.16
N TYR A 135 -23.82 -3.48 -6.17
CA TYR A 135 -23.31 -2.71 -7.31
C TYR A 135 -22.80 -1.34 -6.90
N LEU A 136 -23.43 -0.71 -5.89
CA LEU A 136 -22.95 0.56 -5.32
C LEU A 136 -21.51 0.43 -4.82
N TYR A 137 -21.21 -0.65 -4.10
CA TYR A 137 -19.87 -0.90 -3.55
C TYR A 137 -18.86 -1.30 -4.63
N ILE A 138 -19.27 -2.07 -5.65
CA ILE A 138 -18.39 -2.38 -6.79
C ILE A 138 -18.00 -1.10 -7.54
N ILE A 139 -18.98 -0.24 -7.85
CA ILE A 139 -18.73 1.06 -8.48
C ILE A 139 -17.81 1.92 -7.60
N GLY A 140 -18.06 1.95 -6.28
CA GLY A 140 -17.21 2.65 -5.33
C GLY A 140 -15.75 2.17 -5.36
N ILE A 141 -15.53 0.86 -5.43
CA ILE A 141 -14.19 0.26 -5.55
C ILE A 141 -13.53 0.64 -6.89
N CYS A 142 -14.28 0.64 -8.00
CA CYS A 142 -13.76 1.09 -9.29
C CYS A 142 -13.35 2.57 -9.26
N ILE A 143 -14.17 3.44 -8.66
CA ILE A 143 -13.86 4.86 -8.48
C ILE A 143 -12.61 5.02 -7.61
N GLN A 144 -12.54 4.30 -6.49
CA GLN A 144 -11.37 4.26 -5.61
C GLN A 144 -10.09 3.90 -6.38
N LEU A 145 -10.14 2.90 -7.27
CA LEU A 145 -9.00 2.51 -8.10
C LEU A 145 -8.56 3.67 -9.00
N VAL A 146 -9.49 4.29 -9.71
CA VAL A 146 -9.21 5.43 -10.59
C VAL A 146 -8.60 6.59 -9.80
N LEU A 147 -9.18 6.96 -8.66
CA LEU A 147 -8.66 8.04 -7.82
C LEU A 147 -7.26 7.73 -7.28
N SER A 148 -7.02 6.49 -6.85
CA SER A 148 -5.71 6.08 -6.35
C SER A 148 -4.60 6.11 -7.41
N LEU A 149 -4.95 5.90 -8.68
CA LEU A 149 -4.03 6.03 -9.82
C LEU A 149 -3.82 7.49 -10.21
N LEU A 150 -4.88 8.29 -10.23
CA LEU A 150 -4.83 9.66 -10.74
C LEU A 150 -4.10 10.60 -9.77
N GLN A 151 -4.32 10.45 -8.47
CA GLN A 151 -3.82 11.39 -7.46
C GLN A 151 -2.28 11.48 -7.35
N PRO A 152 -1.50 10.38 -7.37
CA PRO A 152 -0.04 10.46 -7.35
C PRO A 152 0.58 10.67 -8.74
N LEU A 153 -0.23 10.73 -9.81
CA LEU A 153 0.24 10.90 -11.19
C LEU A 153 1.04 12.20 -11.42
N PRO A 154 0.64 13.37 -10.87
CA PRO A 154 1.44 14.60 -11.01
C PRO A 154 2.86 14.43 -10.47
N LEU A 155 3.04 13.71 -9.36
CA LEU A 155 4.36 13.44 -8.76
C LEU A 155 5.24 12.59 -9.68
N LEU A 156 4.64 11.63 -10.40
CA LEU A 156 5.35 10.81 -11.39
C LEU A 156 5.80 11.67 -12.58
N LEU A 157 4.92 12.53 -13.09
CA LEU A 157 5.17 13.41 -14.25
C LEU A 157 6.15 14.54 -13.93
N ALA A 158 6.16 15.04 -12.70
CA ALA A 158 7.06 16.11 -12.26
C ALA A 158 8.53 15.65 -12.10
N HIS A 159 8.80 14.34 -12.24
CA HIS A 159 10.16 13.79 -12.18
C HIS A 159 10.93 14.08 -10.87
N ILE A 160 10.20 14.34 -9.79
CA ILE A 160 10.74 14.75 -8.48
C ILE A 160 11.31 13.59 -7.63
N TYR A 161 11.01 12.33 -7.96
CA TYR A 161 11.61 11.20 -7.26
C TYR A 161 13.09 11.10 -7.60
N GLN A 162 13.90 11.07 -6.55
CA GLN A 162 15.34 10.87 -6.60
C GLN A 162 15.71 9.57 -5.90
N TYR A 163 16.77 8.95 -6.39
CA TYR A 163 17.35 7.77 -5.74
C TYR A 163 18.34 8.25 -4.68
N GLU A 164 17.99 8.08 -3.42
CA GLU A 164 18.77 8.52 -2.26
C GLU A 164 18.72 7.41 -1.20
N ASP A 165 19.84 7.15 -0.52
CA ASP A 165 19.95 6.08 0.49
C ASP A 165 19.37 4.73 0.05
N TYR A 166 19.67 4.32 -1.20
CA TYR A 166 19.27 3.05 -1.79
C TYR A 166 17.74 2.84 -1.95
N HIS A 167 16.97 3.93 -1.92
CA HIS A 167 15.54 3.91 -2.20
C HIS A 167 15.09 5.16 -2.98
N CYS A 168 13.84 5.12 -3.42
CA CYS A 168 13.24 6.17 -4.24
C CYS A 168 12.38 7.06 -3.38
N GLN A 169 12.83 8.28 -3.12
CA GLN A 169 12.11 9.25 -2.30
C GLN A 169 12.09 10.63 -2.96
N ILE A 170 11.17 11.47 -2.48
CA ILE A 170 11.16 12.89 -2.82
C ILE A 170 12.10 13.55 -1.81
N PRO A 171 13.19 14.21 -2.25
CA PRO A 171 14.11 14.84 -1.32
C PRO A 171 13.37 15.92 -0.53
N LEU A 172 13.72 16.09 0.75
CA LEU A 172 13.12 17.10 1.64
C LEU A 172 13.19 18.52 1.05
N THR A 173 14.18 18.79 0.20
CA THR A 173 14.33 20.07 -0.51
C THR A 173 13.24 20.34 -1.55
N GLN A 174 12.54 19.31 -2.02
CA GLN A 174 11.48 19.39 -3.03
C GLN A 174 10.08 19.11 -2.46
N TRP A 175 9.94 19.04 -1.14
CA TRP A 175 8.66 18.73 -0.48
C TRP A 175 7.54 19.73 -0.80
N PHE A 176 7.86 20.99 -1.10
CA PHE A 176 6.89 21.99 -1.51
C PHE A 176 6.17 21.64 -2.82
N ALA A 177 6.80 20.86 -3.70
CA ALA A 177 6.16 20.36 -4.93
C ALA A 177 5.07 19.30 -4.68
N VAL A 178 4.99 18.78 -3.44
CA VAL A 178 3.97 17.81 -3.00
C VAL A 178 2.73 18.53 -2.44
N ILE A 179 2.82 19.83 -2.14
CA ILE A 179 1.76 20.63 -1.49
C ILE A 179 0.83 21.31 -2.51
N ILE A 180 1.20 21.29 -3.80
CA ILE A 180 0.43 21.88 -4.92
C ILE A 180 -0.37 20.78 -5.62
#